data_AF-A0A7K5RNZ3-F1
#
_entry.id   AF-A0A7K5RNZ3-F1
#
_cell.length_a   1.000
_cell.length_b   1.000
_cell.length_c   1.000
_cell.angle_alpha   90.00
_cell.angle_beta   90.00
_cell.angle_gamma   90.00
#
_symmetry.space_group_name_H-M   'P 1'
#
loop_
_entity.id
_entity.type
_entity.pdbx_description
1 polymer ?
#
loop_
_entity_poly.entity_id
_entity_poly.type
_entity_poly.pdbx_seq_one_letter_code
_entity_poly.pdbx_strand_id
1 'polypeptide(L)' 'VSRESLWVPNTCGCPPLREGGEYLLMARRHVNREHTLNRILLQDDGYARPWTPREARLVREA' A
#
# COMPACT_ATOMS: atom_id res chain seq x y z
N VAL A 1 3.60 -7.93 17.78
CA VAL A 1 3.62 -6.92 16.69
C VAL A 1 2.22 -6.83 16.12
N SER A 2 1.60 -5.64 16.11
CA SER A 2 0.30 -5.45 15.47
C SER A 2 0.47 -5.56 13.94
N ARG A 3 -0.31 -6.40 13.28
CA ARG A 3 -0.33 -6.48 11.82
C ARG A 3 -1.37 -5.50 11.30
N GLU A 4 -0.94 -4.54 10.48
CA GLU A 4 -1.85 -3.71 9.69
C GLU A 4 -2.10 -4.39 8.34
N SER A 5 -3.33 -4.31 7.84
CA SER A 5 -3.73 -4.92 6.55
C SER A 5 -3.97 -3.85 5.50
N LEU A 6 -3.46 -4.09 4.30
CA LEU A 6 -3.69 -3.27 3.12
C LEU A 6 -4.87 -3.82 2.31
N TRP A 7 -5.80 -2.95 1.96
CA TRP A 7 -6.87 -3.24 1.00
C TRP A 7 -6.47 -2.75 -0.39
N VAL A 8 -6.52 -3.65 -1.36
CA VAL A 8 -6.16 -3.39 -2.75
C VAL A 8 -7.37 -3.70 -3.64
N PRO A 9 -7.77 -2.77 -4.53
CA PRO A 9 -8.84 -3.01 -5.48
C PRO A 9 -8.37 -4.02 -6.54
N ASN A 10 -9.10 -5.13 -6.69
CA ASN A 10 -8.83 -6.16 -7.71
C ASN A 10 -9.24 -5.73 -9.14
N THR A 11 -9.52 -4.44 -9.34
CA THR A 11 -10.14 -3.90 -10.56
C THR A 11 -9.22 -2.97 -11.36
N CYS A 12 -8.00 -2.70 -10.89
CA CYS A 12 -7.04 -1.89 -11.64
C CYS A 12 -6.45 -2.67 -12.84
N GLY A 13 -6.07 -1.97 -13.91
CA GLY A 13 -5.23 -2.53 -14.99
C GLY A 13 -3.74 -2.63 -14.63
N CYS A 14 -3.41 -2.69 -13.34
CA CYS A 14 -2.05 -2.59 -12.82
C CYS A 14 -1.40 -3.97 -12.60
N PRO A 15 -0.05 -4.09 -12.63
CA PRO A 15 0.61 -5.36 -12.36
C PRO A 15 0.22 -5.91 -10.97
N PRO A 16 -0.03 -7.23 -10.83
CA PRO A 16 -0.48 -7.80 -9.57
C PRO A 16 0.59 -7.70 -8.49
N LEU A 17 0.18 -7.34 -7.28
CA LEU A 17 0.99 -7.50 -6.08
C LEU A 17 1.04 -8.98 -5.70
N ARG A 18 2.25 -9.51 -5.50
CA ARG A 18 2.45 -10.92 -5.17
C ARG A 18 2.58 -11.08 -3.66
N GLU A 19 1.98 -12.14 -3.13
CA GLU A 19 2.17 -12.52 -1.74
C GLU A 19 3.65 -12.74 -1.42
N GLY A 20 4.09 -12.26 -0.25
CA GLY A 20 5.49 -12.30 0.18
C GLY A 20 6.41 -11.29 -0.52
N GLY A 21 5.92 -10.52 -1.50
CA GLY A 21 6.68 -9.46 -2.15
C GLY A 21 6.76 -8.19 -1.31
N GLU A 22 7.88 -7.48 -1.44
CA GLU A 22 8.09 -6.18 -0.81
C GLU A 22 7.85 -5.06 -1.83
N TYR A 23 7.09 -4.03 -1.42
CA TYR A 23 6.65 -2.96 -2.30
C TYR A 23 6.69 -1.59 -1.61
N LEU A 24 7.04 -0.55 -2.35
CA LEU A 24 6.74 0.83 -1.98
C LEU A 24 5.34 1.19 -2.48
N LEU A 25 4.50 1.68 -1.58
CA LEU A 25 3.10 1.98 -1.84
C LEU A 25 2.76 3.40 -1.40
N MET A 26 1.95 4.11 -2.19
CA MET A 26 1.26 5.32 -1.73
C MET A 26 -0.19 4.97 -1.43
N ALA A 27 -0.51 4.81 -0.15
CA ALA A 27 -1.82 4.41 0.33
C ALA A 27 -2.41 5.49 1.24
N ARG A 28 -3.74 5.51 1.37
CA ARG A 28 -4.46 6.41 2.27
C ARG A 28 -5.04 5.64 3.44
N ARG A 29 -4.98 6.23 4.63
CA ARG A 29 -5.69 5.70 5.79
C ARG A 29 -7.16 6.09 5.68
N HIS A 30 -8.02 5.11 5.49
CA HIS A 30 -9.46 5.28 5.60
C HIS A 30 -9.86 5.06 7.06
N VAL A 31 -10.11 6.16 7.76
CA VAL A 31 -10.57 6.16 9.15
C VAL A 31 -12.09 6.01 9.15
N ASN A 32 -12.59 4.88 9.62
CA ASN A 32 -14.03 4.70 9.76
C ASN A 32 -14.50 5.29 11.10
N ARG A 33 -15.51 6.16 11.07
CA ARG A 33 -16.12 6.79 12.25
C ARG A 33 -17.28 5.95 12.86
N GLU A 34 -17.70 4.90 12.18
CA GLU A 34 -18.76 3.95 12.57
C GLU A 34 -18.20 2.72 13.32
N HIS A 35 -17.03 2.84 13.96
CA HIS A 35 -16.40 1.80 14.79
C HIS A 35 -16.00 0.49 14.07
N THR A 36 -15.92 0.46 12.74
CA THR A 36 -15.26 -0.65 12.03
C THR A 36 -13.74 -0.45 11.94
N LEU A 37 -12.98 -1.53 11.68
CA LEU A 37 -11.52 -1.48 11.60
C LEU A 37 -11.03 -0.41 10.62
N ASN A 38 -10.09 0.44 11.06
CA ASN A 38 -9.36 1.36 10.20
C ASN A 38 -8.66 0.56 9.08
N ARG A 39 -8.77 1.05 7.85
CA ARG A 39 -8.18 0.38 6.68
C ARG A 39 -7.09 1.25 6.07
N ILE A 40 -6.01 0.62 5.64
CA ILE A 40 -5.05 1.24 4.73
C ILE A 40 -5.51 0.84 3.32
N LEU A 41 -5.81 1.83 2.47
CA LEU A 41 -6.36 1.63 1.14
C LEU A 41 -5.33 2.05 0.08
N LEU A 42 -4.99 1.13 -0.83
CA LEU A 42 -4.37 1.49 -2.09
C LEU A 42 -5.47 1.95 -3.07
N GLN A 43 -5.38 3.18 -3.56
CA GLN A 43 -6.37 3.70 -4.52
C GLN A 43 -6.17 3.07 -5.90
N ASP A 44 -7.20 3.11 -6.75
CA ASP A 44 -7.16 2.58 -8.12
C ASP A 44 -6.08 3.25 -8.98
N ASP A 45 -5.89 4.56 -8.81
CA ASP A 45 -4.85 5.38 -9.43
C ASP A 45 -3.59 5.49 -8.54
N GLY A 46 -3.51 4.66 -7.51
CA GLY A 46 -2.45 4.64 -6.53
C GLY A 46 -1.12 4.20 -7.12
N TYR A 47 -0.07 4.42 -6.34
CA TYR A 47 1.29 4.06 -6.74
C TYR A 47 1.74 2.81 -6.02
N ALA A 48 2.24 1.85 -6.79
CA ALA A 48 2.87 0.64 -6.29
C ALA A 48 4.06 0.26 -7.15
N ARG A 49 5.19 -0.05 -6.53
CA ARG A 49 6.39 -0.58 -7.21
C ARG A 49 7.16 -1.53 -6.30
N PRO A 50 7.88 -2.51 -6.86
CA PRO A 50 8.74 -3.37 -6.07
C PRO A 50 9.73 -2.56 -5.23
N TRP A 51 9.95 -3.01 -4.00
CA TRP A 51 10.95 -2.43 -3.12
C TRP A 51 12.35 -2.72 -3.65
N THR A 52 13.19 -1.68 -3.71
CA THR A 52 14.59 -1.82 -4.13
C THR A 52 15.48 -0.93 -3.26
N PRO A 53 16.80 -1.18 -3.21
CA PRO A 53 17.74 -0.28 -2.51
C PRO A 53 17.66 1.18 -2.99
N ARG A 54 17.32 1.39 -4.29
CA ARG A 54 17.10 2.73 -4.85
C ARG A 54 15.87 3.39 -4.21
N GLU A 55 14.75 2.68 -4.11
CA GLU A 55 13.55 3.21 -3.43
C GLU A 55 13.81 3.52 -1.97
N ALA A 56 14.52 2.62 -1.29
CA ALA A 56 14.85 2.80 0.11
C ALA A 56 15.64 4.10 0.34
N ARG A 57 16.57 4.42 -0.57
CA ARG A 57 17.33 5.67 -0.51
C ARG A 57 16.44 6.88 -0.79
N LEU A 58 15.64 6.83 -1.87
CA LEU A 58 14.77 7.94 -2.27
C LEU A 58 13.76 8.30 -1.16
N VAL A 59 13.16 7.31 -0.49
CA VAL A 59 12.18 7.56 0.57
C VAL A 59 12.82 8.16 1.82
N ARG A 60 14.07 7.81 2.15
CA ARG A 60 14.77 8.39 3.29
C ARG A 60 15.25 9.82 3.05
N GLU A 61 15.44 10.19 1.80
CA GLU A 61 15.92 11.51 1.37
C GLU A 61 14.77 12.49 1.06
N ALA A 62 13.53 12.03 1.02
CA ALA A 62 12.33 12.82 0.72
C ALA A 62 11.75 13.51 1.97
#